data_AF-A0A7W6A141-F1
#
_entry.id   AF-A0A7W6A141-F1
#
_cell.length_a   1.000
_cell.length_b   1.000
_cell.length_c   1.000
_cell.angle_alpha   90.00
_cell.angle_beta   90.00
_cell.angle_gamma   90.00
#
_symmetry.space_group_name_H-M   'P 1'
#
loop_
_entity.id
_entity.type
_entity.pdbx_description
1 polymer ?
#
loop_
_entity_poly.entity_id
_entity_poly.type
_entity_poly.pdbx_seq_one_letter_code
_entity_poly.pdbx_strand_id
1 'polypeptide(L)'
;MVKIDSEQETLLLQAGQALARHDARTALTLLDRADAFGRTHNSLLNRSIAYRLLGDFTAAIGVLDQALELQPYDFMALLAKGAMVEKIAGAKAAIPVYRDALKIAPPRTHIPPTVTAQMDYAAHLVDTHANALRDFMQAEVAALKDGLDESVRDRFDESLEIYAGLKQPVKQQPLLLNYPRLPVIPFYDRTLFPWLAELEAATETIQAELEPLLEESFDAFTPYIAFPKGAPVNQWGELNHSRKWTSLFLWKNGEKQQAMCDRCPDTTRILESLPMAHQDGFSPTAVFSALQPRTHIPPHTGSSNVRLLAHLPLRLPGSARFRVGNTVRDWKMGQAWVFDDTIEHEAWNDADDVRVILIFDVWNPYLTEQEKLLITAMMKAQRAFMLG
;
A
#
# COMPACT_ATOMS: atom_id res chain seq x y z
N MET A 1 -45.91 -21.24 11.32
CA MET A 1 -44.54 -20.99 10.83
C MET A 1 -43.58 -20.49 11.91
N VAL A 2 -44.02 -19.74 12.94
CA VAL A 2 -43.13 -19.17 13.99
C VAL A 2 -42.55 -20.17 15.01
N LYS A 3 -43.13 -21.39 15.13
CA LYS A 3 -42.79 -22.36 16.19
C LYS A 3 -41.62 -23.29 15.87
N ILE A 4 -41.23 -23.40 14.60
CA ILE A 4 -40.23 -24.36 14.12
C ILE A 4 -38.82 -23.80 14.34
N ASP A 5 -38.62 -22.51 14.07
CA ASP A 5 -37.34 -21.82 14.30
C ASP A 5 -36.95 -21.82 15.79
N SER A 6 -37.92 -21.66 16.70
CA SER A 6 -37.63 -21.57 18.14
C SER A 6 -37.11 -22.87 18.78
N GLU A 7 -37.54 -24.05 18.29
CA GLU A 7 -37.09 -25.33 18.85
C GLU A 7 -35.68 -25.66 18.38
N GLN A 8 -35.40 -25.45 17.09
CA GLN A 8 -34.05 -25.63 16.55
C GLN A 8 -33.04 -24.69 17.21
N GLU A 9 -33.37 -23.41 17.37
CA GLU A 9 -32.52 -22.44 18.08
C GLU A 9 -32.23 -22.87 19.52
N THR A 10 -33.24 -23.40 20.22
CA THR A 10 -33.07 -23.90 21.59
C THR A 10 -32.08 -25.07 21.64
N LEU A 11 -32.19 -26.02 20.70
CA LEU A 11 -31.26 -27.16 20.60
C LEU A 11 -29.84 -26.70 20.29
N LEU A 12 -29.67 -25.73 19.39
CA LEU A 12 -28.36 -25.17 19.05
C LEU A 12 -27.73 -24.42 20.24
N LEU A 13 -28.54 -23.67 21.00
CA LEU A 13 -28.08 -23.00 22.22
C LEU A 13 -27.63 -24.02 23.27
N GLN A 14 -28.42 -25.07 23.51
CA GLN A 14 -28.06 -26.15 24.44
C GLN A 14 -26.80 -26.91 24.00
N ALA A 15 -26.63 -27.15 22.70
CA ALA A 15 -25.42 -27.74 22.16
C ALA A 15 -24.19 -26.85 22.43
N GLY A 16 -24.31 -25.54 22.20
CA GLY A 16 -23.27 -24.56 22.55
C GLY A 16 -22.88 -24.59 24.03
N GLN A 17 -23.88 -24.69 24.93
CA GLN A 17 -23.63 -24.82 26.37
C GLN A 17 -22.94 -26.15 26.74
N ALA A 18 -23.29 -27.26 26.08
CA ALA A 18 -22.61 -28.53 26.27
C ALA A 18 -21.13 -28.46 25.83
N LEU A 19 -20.86 -27.82 24.69
CA LEU A 19 -19.49 -27.56 24.21
C LEU A 19 -18.68 -26.70 25.18
N ALA A 20 -19.28 -25.66 25.77
CA ALA A 20 -18.63 -24.82 26.77
C ALA A 20 -18.22 -25.61 28.03
N ARG A 21 -18.89 -26.72 28.33
CA ARG A 21 -18.56 -27.67 29.41
C ARG A 21 -17.68 -28.83 28.94
N HIS A 22 -17.15 -28.79 27.71
CA HIS A 22 -16.40 -29.88 27.08
C HIS A 22 -17.16 -31.21 26.94
N ASP A 23 -18.51 -31.19 27.00
CA ASP A 23 -19.35 -32.38 26.80
C ASP A 23 -19.70 -32.54 25.32
N ALA A 24 -18.74 -33.06 24.56
CA ALA A 24 -18.86 -33.20 23.11
C ALA A 24 -19.91 -34.24 22.70
N ARG A 25 -20.13 -35.30 23.48
CA ARG A 25 -21.09 -36.36 23.13
C ARG A 25 -22.53 -35.83 23.24
N THR A 26 -22.86 -35.15 24.33
CA THR A 26 -24.17 -34.51 24.48
C THR A 26 -24.39 -33.44 23.42
N ALA A 27 -23.35 -32.65 23.10
CA ALA A 27 -23.43 -31.65 22.05
C ALA A 27 -23.79 -32.29 20.69
N LEU A 28 -23.15 -33.40 20.30
CA LEU A 28 -23.47 -34.11 19.05
C LEU A 28 -24.91 -34.62 19.04
N THR A 29 -25.40 -35.21 20.13
CA THR A 29 -26.80 -35.68 20.21
C THR A 29 -27.80 -34.52 20.05
N LEU A 30 -27.51 -33.36 20.64
CA LEU A 30 -28.35 -32.16 20.48
C LEU A 30 -28.30 -31.62 19.05
N LEU A 31 -27.13 -31.62 18.42
CA LEU A 31 -26.94 -31.20 17.03
C LEU A 31 -27.64 -32.16 16.04
N ASP A 32 -27.63 -33.46 16.28
CA ASP A 32 -28.36 -34.44 15.45
C ASP A 32 -29.86 -34.18 15.47
N ARG A 33 -30.40 -33.81 16.64
CA ARG A 33 -31.81 -33.41 16.79
C ARG A 33 -32.08 -32.07 16.10
N ALA A 34 -31.16 -31.11 16.20
CA ALA A 34 -31.29 -29.81 15.54
C ALA A 34 -31.25 -29.95 14.00
N ASP A 35 -30.44 -30.86 13.48
CA ASP A 35 -30.29 -31.10 12.04
C ASP A 35 -31.56 -31.72 11.41
N ALA A 36 -32.44 -32.33 12.20
CA ALA A 36 -33.75 -32.80 11.74
C ALA A 36 -34.64 -31.64 11.24
N PHE A 37 -34.37 -30.41 11.67
CA PHE A 37 -35.02 -29.19 11.21
C PHE A 37 -34.27 -28.52 10.04
N GLY A 38 -33.15 -29.10 9.59
CA GLY A 38 -32.29 -28.60 8.52
C GLY A 38 -30.91 -28.19 9.03
N ARG A 39 -29.85 -28.55 8.30
CA ARG A 39 -28.48 -28.13 8.67
C ARG A 39 -28.29 -26.65 8.46
N THR A 40 -27.74 -25.98 9.47
CA THR A 40 -27.37 -24.56 9.41
C THR A 40 -25.85 -24.39 9.53
N HIS A 41 -25.33 -23.26 9.07
CA HIS A 41 -23.91 -22.95 9.22
C HIS A 41 -23.44 -23.05 10.70
N ASN A 42 -24.20 -22.46 11.64
CA ASN A 42 -23.91 -22.52 13.07
C ASN A 42 -23.92 -23.95 13.63
N SER A 43 -24.85 -24.79 13.19
CA SER A 43 -24.89 -26.20 13.60
C SER A 43 -23.62 -26.95 13.19
N LEU A 44 -23.11 -26.69 11.97
CA LEU A 44 -21.90 -27.30 11.44
C LEU A 44 -20.64 -26.81 12.17
N LEU A 45 -20.56 -25.50 12.50
CA LEU A 45 -19.48 -24.97 13.33
C LEU A 45 -19.45 -25.61 14.71
N ASN A 46 -20.59 -25.68 15.41
CA ASN A 46 -20.67 -26.35 16.71
C ASN A 46 -20.30 -27.83 16.62
N ARG A 47 -20.72 -28.52 15.55
CA ARG A 47 -20.36 -29.91 15.29
C ARG A 47 -18.86 -30.10 15.08
N SER A 48 -18.20 -29.16 14.38
CA SER A 48 -16.74 -29.18 14.20
C SER A 48 -16.00 -29.11 15.54
N ILE A 49 -16.49 -28.26 16.46
CA ILE A 49 -15.92 -28.13 17.81
C ILE A 49 -16.12 -29.44 18.59
N ALA A 50 -17.29 -30.08 18.48
CA ALA A 50 -17.55 -31.36 19.12
C ALA A 50 -16.58 -32.45 18.64
N TYR A 51 -16.39 -32.60 17.33
CA TYR A 51 -15.44 -33.57 16.77
C TYR A 51 -14.00 -33.26 17.18
N ARG A 52 -13.61 -31.98 17.19
CA ARG A 52 -12.30 -31.55 17.68
C ARG A 52 -12.07 -31.94 19.14
N LEU A 53 -13.07 -31.78 20.01
CA LEU A 53 -13.00 -32.18 21.42
C LEU A 53 -12.88 -33.69 21.62
N LEU A 54 -13.44 -34.49 20.70
CA LEU A 54 -13.30 -35.94 20.68
C LEU A 54 -11.97 -36.42 20.05
N GLY A 55 -11.18 -35.52 19.49
CA GLY A 55 -9.95 -35.84 18.76
C GLY A 55 -10.16 -36.37 17.35
N ASP A 56 -11.39 -36.33 16.84
CA ASP A 56 -11.72 -36.74 15.46
C ASP A 56 -11.53 -35.57 14.50
N PHE A 57 -10.27 -35.25 14.20
CA PHE A 57 -9.92 -34.12 13.34
C PHE A 57 -10.37 -34.31 11.89
N THR A 58 -10.44 -35.55 11.40
CA THR A 58 -10.93 -35.86 10.05
C THR A 58 -12.42 -35.55 9.93
N ALA A 59 -13.23 -35.97 10.89
CA ALA A 59 -14.65 -35.61 10.92
C ALA A 59 -14.85 -34.10 11.10
N ALA A 60 -14.03 -33.46 11.93
CA ALA A 60 -14.06 -32.00 12.12
C ALA A 60 -13.81 -31.24 10.80
N ILE A 61 -12.83 -31.65 9.99
CA ILE A 61 -12.58 -31.06 8.67
C ILE A 61 -13.77 -31.28 7.74
N GLY A 62 -14.31 -32.50 7.69
CA GLY A 62 -15.45 -32.81 6.81
C GLY A 62 -16.72 -31.99 7.11
N VAL A 63 -16.95 -31.61 8.37
CA VAL A 63 -18.06 -30.70 8.71
C VAL A 63 -17.71 -29.22 8.51
N LEU A 64 -16.43 -28.84 8.62
CA LEU A 64 -15.98 -27.49 8.27
C LEU A 64 -16.08 -27.25 6.75
N ASP A 65 -15.81 -28.26 5.93
CA ASP A 65 -16.03 -28.21 4.48
C ASP A 65 -17.49 -27.93 4.15
N GLN A 66 -18.43 -28.65 4.78
CA GLN A 66 -19.86 -28.38 4.65
C GLN A 66 -20.24 -26.98 5.13
N ALA A 67 -19.63 -26.48 6.22
CA ALA A 67 -19.89 -25.13 6.71
C ALA A 67 -19.44 -24.08 5.69
N LEU A 68 -18.28 -24.29 5.06
CA LEU A 68 -17.71 -23.42 4.03
C LEU A 68 -18.46 -23.53 2.70
N GLU A 69 -19.10 -24.65 2.39
CA GLU A 69 -20.03 -24.73 1.26
C GLU A 69 -21.24 -23.79 1.44
N LEU A 70 -21.71 -23.61 2.67
CA LEU A 70 -22.80 -22.66 2.98
C LEU A 70 -22.30 -21.22 3.05
N GLN A 71 -21.12 -20.99 3.63
CA GLN A 71 -20.52 -19.67 3.80
C GLN A 71 -19.01 -19.72 3.49
N PRO A 72 -18.60 -19.53 2.22
CA PRO A 72 -17.20 -19.69 1.80
C PRO A 72 -16.23 -18.69 2.43
N TYR A 73 -16.74 -17.56 2.89
CA TYR A 73 -15.98 -16.46 3.48
C TYR A 73 -16.12 -16.40 5.01
N ASP A 74 -16.44 -17.52 5.66
CA ASP A 74 -16.39 -17.59 7.13
C ASP A 74 -14.94 -17.73 7.61
N PHE A 75 -14.42 -16.65 8.19
CA PHE A 75 -13.06 -16.58 8.74
C PHE A 75 -12.79 -17.63 9.82
N MET A 76 -13.76 -17.86 10.72
CA MET A 76 -13.59 -18.80 11.84
C MET A 76 -13.55 -20.24 11.34
N ALA A 77 -14.36 -20.58 10.35
CA ALA A 77 -14.37 -21.89 9.71
C ALA A 77 -13.05 -22.18 8.99
N LEU A 78 -12.52 -21.22 8.21
CA LEU A 78 -11.22 -21.37 7.55
C LEU A 78 -10.07 -21.50 8.56
N LEU A 79 -10.05 -20.65 9.60
CA LEU A 79 -9.02 -20.70 10.63
C LEU A 79 -9.04 -22.03 11.40
N ALA A 80 -10.23 -22.51 11.76
CA ALA A 80 -10.41 -23.81 12.41
C ALA A 80 -9.98 -24.96 11.49
N LYS A 81 -10.35 -24.90 10.20
CA LYS A 81 -9.96 -25.92 9.21
C LYS A 81 -8.45 -25.98 9.05
N GLY A 82 -7.78 -24.84 8.96
CA GLY A 82 -6.32 -24.77 8.90
C GLY A 82 -5.66 -25.47 10.09
N ALA A 83 -6.15 -25.20 11.31
CA ALA A 83 -5.67 -25.86 12.52
C ALA A 83 -5.89 -27.38 12.52
N MET A 84 -7.01 -27.86 12.00
CA MET A 84 -7.28 -29.30 11.93
C MET A 84 -6.42 -29.98 10.86
N VAL A 85 -6.28 -29.37 9.68
CA VAL A 85 -5.42 -29.86 8.59
C VAL A 85 -3.99 -29.96 9.06
N GLU A 86 -3.50 -28.95 9.78
CA GLU A 86 -2.17 -28.95 10.36
C GLU A 86 -1.94 -30.13 11.31
N LYS A 87 -2.93 -30.44 12.15
CA LYS A 87 -2.83 -31.56 13.10
C LYS A 87 -2.74 -32.92 12.42
N ILE A 88 -3.37 -33.11 11.26
CA ILE A 88 -3.44 -34.42 10.58
C ILE A 88 -2.41 -34.58 9.46
N ALA A 89 -2.06 -33.50 8.76
CA ALA A 89 -1.27 -33.52 7.53
C ALA A 89 -0.02 -32.62 7.60
N GLY A 90 0.18 -31.93 8.74
CA GLY A 90 1.33 -31.07 8.99
C GLY A 90 1.19 -29.65 8.44
N ALA A 91 2.12 -28.79 8.86
CA ALA A 91 2.11 -27.36 8.56
C ALA A 91 1.99 -27.02 7.06
N LYS A 92 2.78 -27.69 6.21
CA LYS A 92 2.80 -27.43 4.76
C LYS A 92 1.42 -27.61 4.11
N ALA A 93 0.66 -28.62 4.54
CA ALA A 93 -0.68 -28.89 4.02
C ALA A 93 -1.71 -27.83 4.48
N ALA A 94 -1.48 -27.18 5.62
CA ALA A 94 -2.38 -26.16 6.17
C ALA A 94 -2.16 -24.77 5.56
N ILE A 95 -0.98 -24.49 4.97
CA ILE A 95 -0.64 -23.17 4.42
C ILE A 95 -1.70 -22.59 3.46
N PRO A 96 -2.24 -23.34 2.48
CA PRO A 96 -3.26 -22.78 1.58
C PRO A 96 -4.51 -22.33 2.34
N VAL A 97 -4.96 -23.11 3.32
CA VAL A 97 -6.16 -22.81 4.11
C VAL A 97 -5.93 -21.60 5.02
N TYR A 98 -4.76 -21.52 5.68
CA TYR A 98 -4.41 -20.35 6.47
C TYR A 98 -4.27 -19.08 5.62
N ARG A 99 -3.70 -19.17 4.42
CA ARG A 99 -3.65 -18.04 3.48
C ARG A 99 -5.04 -17.55 3.13
N ASP A 100 -5.99 -18.43 2.88
CA ASP A 100 -7.36 -18.04 2.57
C ASP A 100 -8.06 -17.43 3.78
N ALA A 101 -7.84 -17.96 4.99
CA ALA A 101 -8.34 -17.35 6.23
C ALA A 101 -7.80 -15.92 6.41
N LEU A 102 -6.49 -15.72 6.24
CA LEU A 102 -5.82 -14.43 6.47
C LEU A 102 -6.25 -13.35 5.46
N LYS A 103 -6.55 -13.72 4.21
CA LYS A 103 -7.06 -12.77 3.20
C LYS A 103 -8.38 -12.10 3.59
N ILE A 104 -9.20 -12.80 4.38
CA ILE A 104 -10.52 -12.32 4.79
C ILE A 104 -10.58 -12.01 6.30
N ALA A 105 -9.42 -11.94 6.96
CA ALA A 105 -9.35 -11.71 8.39
C ALA A 105 -9.98 -10.35 8.75
N PRO A 106 -10.90 -10.31 9.73
CA PRO A 106 -11.44 -9.05 10.23
C PRO A 106 -10.34 -8.24 10.96
N PRO A 107 -10.52 -6.92 11.14
CA PRO A 107 -9.55 -6.11 11.87
C PRO A 107 -9.35 -6.63 13.30
N ARG A 108 -8.12 -6.56 13.82
CA ARG A 108 -7.74 -7.07 15.15
C ARG A 108 -8.66 -6.60 16.27
N THR A 109 -9.16 -5.36 16.19
CA THR A 109 -10.07 -4.75 17.17
C THR A 109 -11.45 -5.42 17.24
N HIS A 110 -11.81 -6.25 16.26
CA HIS A 110 -13.11 -6.90 16.14
C HIS A 110 -13.10 -8.39 16.51
N ILE A 111 -11.96 -8.95 16.91
CA ILE A 111 -11.83 -10.38 17.27
C ILE A 111 -11.35 -10.58 18.71
N PRO A 112 -11.82 -11.63 19.41
CA PRO A 112 -11.36 -11.94 20.76
C PRO A 112 -9.85 -12.27 20.81
N PRO A 113 -9.15 -12.01 21.93
CA PRO A 113 -7.70 -12.25 22.05
C PRO A 113 -7.25 -13.67 21.71
N THR A 114 -8.08 -14.68 22.01
CA THR A 114 -7.79 -16.08 21.68
C THR A 114 -7.77 -16.33 20.18
N VAL A 115 -8.67 -15.69 19.43
CA VAL A 115 -8.72 -15.76 17.97
C VAL A 115 -7.57 -14.95 17.37
N THR A 116 -7.23 -13.80 17.96
CA THR A 116 -6.04 -13.02 17.57
C THR A 116 -4.78 -13.87 17.66
N ALA A 117 -4.58 -14.61 18.75
CA ALA A 117 -3.41 -15.48 18.91
C ALA A 117 -3.36 -16.61 17.87
N GLN A 118 -4.50 -17.20 17.50
CA GLN A 118 -4.56 -18.21 16.44
C GLN A 118 -4.27 -17.63 15.06
N MET A 119 -4.78 -16.43 14.80
CA MET A 119 -4.51 -15.68 13.56
C MET A 119 -3.02 -15.31 13.47
N ASP A 120 -2.41 -14.86 14.56
CA ASP A 120 -0.98 -14.52 14.60
C ASP A 120 -0.10 -15.76 14.38
N TYR A 121 -0.50 -16.90 14.95
CA TYR A 121 0.16 -18.18 14.71
C TYR A 121 0.06 -18.59 13.22
N ALA A 122 -1.13 -18.51 12.63
CA ALA A 122 -1.36 -18.81 11.23
C ALA A 122 -0.52 -17.89 10.31
N ALA A 123 -0.50 -16.58 10.60
CA ALA A 123 0.31 -15.60 9.87
C ALA A 123 1.81 -15.94 9.96
N HIS A 124 2.31 -16.20 11.17
CA HIS A 124 3.71 -16.58 11.38
C HIS A 124 4.09 -17.85 10.60
N LEU A 125 3.21 -18.86 10.57
CA LEU A 125 3.46 -20.10 9.84
C LEU A 125 3.48 -19.87 8.32
N VAL A 126 2.55 -19.05 7.80
CA VAL A 126 2.49 -18.65 6.39
C VAL A 126 3.73 -17.87 5.99
N ASP A 127 4.17 -16.91 6.81
CA ASP A 127 5.37 -16.11 6.57
C ASP A 127 6.64 -16.98 6.60
N THR A 128 6.76 -17.86 7.59
CA THR A 128 7.90 -18.79 7.70
C THR A 128 8.00 -19.68 6.46
N HIS A 129 6.87 -20.23 6.01
CA HIS A 129 6.82 -21.02 4.79
C HIS A 129 7.16 -20.19 3.54
N ALA A 130 6.65 -18.96 3.43
CA ALA A 130 6.93 -18.07 2.31
C ALA A 130 8.43 -17.70 2.23
N ASN A 131 9.05 -17.39 3.36
CA ASN A 131 10.50 -17.14 3.45
C ASN A 131 11.30 -18.37 3.04
N ALA A 132 10.99 -19.55 3.56
CA ALA A 132 11.67 -20.78 3.19
C ALA A 132 11.53 -21.12 1.70
N LEU A 133 10.36 -20.87 1.12
CA LEU A 133 10.13 -21.05 -0.32
C LEU A 133 10.94 -20.06 -1.15
N ARG A 134 10.98 -18.77 -0.75
CA ARG A 134 11.83 -17.76 -1.38
C ARG A 134 13.29 -18.18 -1.38
N ASP A 135 13.83 -18.52 -0.20
CA ASP A 135 15.25 -18.86 -0.02
C ASP A 135 15.63 -20.11 -0.85
N PHE A 136 14.74 -21.11 -0.89
CA PHE A 136 14.93 -22.29 -1.72
C PHE A 136 15.00 -21.93 -3.22
N MET A 137 14.03 -21.17 -3.74
CA MET A 137 14.02 -20.78 -5.16
C MET A 137 15.22 -19.89 -5.52
N GLN A 138 15.64 -19.00 -4.62
CA GLN A 138 16.81 -18.15 -4.80
C GLN A 138 18.10 -18.97 -4.89
N ALA A 139 18.24 -20.01 -4.06
CA ALA A 139 19.40 -20.90 -4.11
C ALA A 139 19.47 -21.67 -5.43
N GLU A 140 18.34 -22.20 -5.92
CA GLU A 140 18.28 -22.98 -7.17
C GLU A 140 18.68 -22.18 -8.41
N VAL A 141 18.41 -20.86 -8.42
CA VAL A 141 18.71 -19.99 -9.56
C VAL A 141 19.98 -19.14 -9.38
N ALA A 142 20.66 -19.25 -8.23
CA ALA A 142 21.78 -18.37 -7.87
C ALA A 142 22.90 -18.36 -8.93
N ALA A 143 23.30 -19.53 -9.41
CA ALA A 143 24.37 -19.65 -10.42
C ALA A 143 24.01 -19.04 -11.79
N LEU A 144 22.72 -18.86 -12.08
CA LEU A 144 22.25 -18.23 -13.33
C LEU A 144 22.27 -16.71 -13.25
N LYS A 145 22.48 -16.14 -12.06
CA LYS A 145 22.48 -14.68 -11.83
C LYS A 145 23.85 -14.04 -12.07
N ASP A 146 24.89 -14.83 -12.21
CA ASP A 146 26.25 -14.33 -12.45
C ASP A 146 26.33 -13.61 -13.80
N GLY A 147 26.80 -12.36 -13.78
CA GLY A 147 26.94 -11.53 -14.99
C GLY A 147 25.66 -10.88 -15.51
N LEU A 148 24.52 -11.05 -14.83
CA LEU A 148 23.28 -10.34 -15.19
C LEU A 148 23.30 -8.88 -14.73
N ASP A 149 22.65 -8.03 -15.53
CA ASP A 149 22.37 -6.64 -15.16
C ASP A 149 21.59 -6.56 -13.84
N GLU A 150 21.86 -5.55 -13.03
CA GLU A 150 21.18 -5.31 -11.74
C GLU A 150 19.66 -5.24 -11.91
N SER A 151 19.17 -4.52 -12.94
CA SER A 151 17.73 -4.40 -13.20
C SER A 151 17.04 -5.74 -13.53
N VAL A 152 17.76 -6.68 -14.15
CA VAL A 152 17.25 -8.03 -14.43
C VAL A 152 17.19 -8.83 -13.14
N ARG A 153 18.24 -8.77 -12.32
CA ARG A 153 18.30 -9.46 -11.03
C ARG A 153 17.21 -8.97 -10.08
N ASP A 154 17.04 -7.66 -9.94
CA ASP A 154 16.06 -7.04 -9.06
C ASP A 154 14.62 -7.42 -9.42
N ARG A 155 14.28 -7.34 -10.72
CA ARG A 155 12.95 -7.71 -11.22
C ARG A 155 12.66 -9.19 -11.00
N PHE A 156 13.65 -10.05 -11.21
CA PHE A 156 13.49 -11.48 -10.97
C PHE A 156 13.29 -11.78 -9.48
N ASP A 157 14.12 -11.19 -8.61
CA ASP A 157 14.02 -11.37 -7.16
C ASP A 157 12.68 -10.88 -6.61
N GLU A 158 12.20 -9.73 -7.08
CA GLU A 158 10.86 -9.24 -6.72
C GLU A 158 9.76 -10.20 -7.19
N SER A 159 9.86 -10.73 -8.41
CA SER A 159 8.88 -11.69 -8.95
C SER A 159 8.80 -12.97 -8.10
N LEU A 160 9.94 -13.41 -7.60
CA LEU A 160 10.08 -14.58 -6.75
C LEU A 160 9.46 -14.34 -5.36
N GLU A 161 9.67 -13.16 -4.78
CA GLU A 161 9.04 -12.77 -3.53
C GLU A 161 7.52 -12.60 -3.66
N ILE A 162 7.05 -12.07 -4.78
CA ILE A 162 5.62 -12.03 -5.13
C ILE A 162 5.06 -13.45 -5.21
N TYR A 163 5.74 -14.35 -5.91
CA TYR A 163 5.32 -15.75 -6.06
C TYR A 163 5.27 -16.48 -4.70
N ALA A 164 6.26 -16.24 -3.83
CA ALA A 164 6.30 -16.80 -2.49
C ALA A 164 5.18 -16.26 -1.58
N GLY A 165 4.58 -15.11 -1.92
CA GLY A 165 3.54 -14.42 -1.16
C GLY A 165 4.09 -13.42 -0.12
N LEU A 166 5.35 -13.03 -0.24
CA LEU A 166 6.01 -12.06 0.65
C LEU A 166 5.75 -10.61 0.22
N LYS A 167 5.52 -10.40 -1.09
CA LYS A 167 5.22 -9.10 -1.69
C LYS A 167 3.94 -9.18 -2.50
N GLN A 168 3.31 -8.03 -2.72
CA GLN A 168 2.19 -7.91 -3.64
C GLN A 168 2.66 -7.29 -4.96
N PRO A 169 2.05 -7.67 -6.11
CA PRO A 169 2.28 -6.96 -7.36
C PRO A 169 1.90 -5.50 -7.22
N VAL A 170 2.83 -4.61 -7.56
CA VAL A 170 2.61 -3.17 -7.54
C VAL A 170 1.56 -2.79 -8.58
N LYS A 171 0.71 -1.80 -8.25
CA LYS A 171 -0.33 -1.27 -9.13
C LYS A 171 -0.33 0.25 -9.08
N GLN A 172 -0.66 0.89 -10.19
CA GLN A 172 -1.04 2.30 -10.22
C GLN A 172 -2.44 2.47 -9.62
N GLN A 173 -2.59 3.46 -8.74
CA GLN A 173 -3.83 3.82 -8.06
C GLN A 173 -4.04 5.35 -8.09
N PRO A 174 -4.14 5.96 -9.29
CA PRO A 174 -4.31 7.41 -9.42
C PRO A 174 -5.65 7.87 -8.83
N LEU A 175 -5.64 9.03 -8.18
CA LEU A 175 -6.83 9.63 -7.57
C LEU A 175 -7.77 10.31 -8.58
N LEU A 176 -7.29 10.64 -9.79
CA LEU A 176 -8.05 11.39 -10.79
C LEU A 176 -8.06 10.72 -12.16
N LEU A 177 -6.89 10.59 -12.81
CA LEU A 177 -6.79 10.10 -14.18
C LEU A 177 -5.89 8.88 -14.25
N ASN A 178 -6.42 7.77 -14.75
CA ASN A 178 -5.64 6.63 -15.21
C ASN A 178 -5.64 6.60 -16.74
N TYR A 179 -4.48 6.86 -17.35
CA TYR A 179 -4.26 6.64 -18.76
C TYR A 179 -3.80 5.19 -18.99
N PRO A 180 -4.56 4.41 -19.78
CA PRO A 180 -4.37 2.98 -19.85
C PRO A 180 -3.10 2.59 -20.59
N ARG A 181 -2.56 1.41 -20.26
CA ARG A 181 -1.40 0.76 -20.91
C ARG A 181 -0.06 1.50 -20.75
N LEU A 182 0.03 2.42 -19.80
CA LEU A 182 1.32 2.87 -19.30
C LEU A 182 1.92 1.80 -18.38
N PRO A 183 3.26 1.62 -18.40
CA PRO A 183 3.89 0.60 -17.58
C PRO A 183 3.89 1.00 -16.11
N VAL A 184 3.74 0.01 -15.22
CA VAL A 184 3.81 0.21 -13.77
C VAL A 184 5.27 0.12 -13.34
N ILE A 185 5.94 1.27 -13.26
CA ILE A 185 7.37 1.37 -12.94
C ILE A 185 7.53 2.25 -11.69
N PRO A 186 7.99 1.72 -10.54
CA PRO A 186 8.18 2.51 -9.33
C PRO A 186 9.17 3.66 -9.55
N PHE A 187 10.39 3.34 -9.96
CA PHE A 187 11.42 4.33 -10.30
C PHE A 187 11.87 4.10 -11.74
N TYR A 188 11.81 5.14 -12.55
CA TYR A 188 12.17 5.02 -13.96
C TYR A 188 13.68 5.03 -14.16
N ASP A 189 14.11 4.39 -15.24
CA ASP A 189 15.50 4.40 -15.66
C ASP A 189 15.94 5.81 -16.06
N ARG A 190 17.13 6.21 -15.59
CA ARG A 190 17.71 7.54 -15.77
C ARG A 190 17.96 7.86 -17.25
N THR A 191 18.21 6.83 -18.07
CA THR A 191 18.45 6.98 -19.52
C THR A 191 17.24 7.55 -20.27
N LEU A 192 16.04 7.46 -19.70
CA LEU A 192 14.83 8.09 -20.23
C LEU A 192 14.79 9.61 -19.97
N PHE A 193 15.67 10.13 -19.10
CA PHE A 193 15.70 11.53 -18.67
C PHE A 193 17.13 12.08 -18.71
N PRO A 194 17.72 12.23 -19.91
CA PRO A 194 19.10 12.75 -20.05
C PRO A 194 19.29 14.13 -19.41
N TRP A 195 18.23 14.93 -19.31
CA TRP A 195 18.21 16.24 -18.64
C TRP A 195 18.45 16.19 -17.13
N LEU A 196 18.39 15.00 -16.49
CA LEU A 196 18.73 14.87 -15.06
C LEU A 196 20.16 15.33 -14.78
N ALA A 197 21.10 15.08 -15.69
CA ALA A 197 22.50 15.48 -15.48
C ALA A 197 22.67 17.00 -15.39
N GLU A 198 21.92 17.76 -16.21
CA GLU A 198 21.94 19.22 -16.18
C GLU A 198 21.29 19.78 -14.91
N LEU A 199 20.18 19.16 -14.47
CA LEU A 199 19.52 19.51 -13.21
C LEU A 199 20.43 19.25 -12.00
N GLU A 200 21.06 18.07 -11.95
CA GLU A 200 21.96 17.67 -10.87
C GLU A 200 23.20 18.58 -10.81
N ALA A 201 23.75 18.96 -11.96
CA ALA A 201 24.86 19.91 -12.04
C ALA A 201 24.48 21.32 -11.53
N ALA A 202 23.19 21.68 -11.57
CA ALA A 202 22.70 22.96 -11.08
C ALA A 202 22.31 22.96 -9.59
N THR A 203 22.55 21.85 -8.86
CA THR A 203 22.17 21.71 -7.44
C THR A 203 22.66 22.88 -6.59
N GLU A 204 23.94 23.26 -6.68
CA GLU A 204 24.50 24.34 -5.87
C GLU A 204 23.87 25.71 -6.18
N THR A 205 23.56 25.97 -7.45
CA THR A 205 22.84 27.18 -7.87
C THR A 205 21.45 27.24 -7.25
N ILE A 206 20.72 26.12 -7.27
CA ILE A 206 19.38 26.03 -6.68
C ILE A 206 19.45 26.18 -5.15
N GLN A 207 20.47 25.58 -4.50
CA GLN A 207 20.69 25.73 -3.06
C GLN A 207 20.98 27.18 -2.67
N ALA A 208 21.77 27.91 -3.46
CA ALA A 208 22.09 29.31 -3.19
C ALA A 208 20.85 30.21 -3.15
N GLU A 209 19.83 29.92 -3.96
CA GLU A 209 18.54 30.62 -3.90
C GLU A 209 17.62 30.09 -2.79
N LEU A 210 17.73 28.81 -2.43
CA LEU A 210 16.93 28.19 -1.37
C LEU A 210 17.35 28.62 0.03
N GLU A 211 18.64 28.70 0.34
CA GLU A 211 19.11 28.90 1.73
C GLU A 211 18.56 30.18 2.38
N PRO A 212 18.58 31.36 1.71
CA PRO A 212 17.97 32.57 2.27
C PRO A 212 16.46 32.43 2.50
N LEU A 213 15.76 31.60 1.70
CA LEU A 213 14.34 31.33 1.91
C LEU A 213 14.09 30.51 3.17
N LEU A 214 15.00 29.58 3.49
CA LEU A 214 14.93 28.78 4.71
C LEU A 214 15.26 29.60 5.95
N GLU A 215 16.26 30.48 5.87
CA GLU A 215 16.73 31.28 7.01
C GLU A 215 15.82 32.48 7.31
N GLU A 216 15.40 33.22 6.27
CA GLU A 216 14.77 34.53 6.43
C GLU A 216 13.27 34.53 6.08
N SER A 217 12.78 33.49 5.39
CA SER A 217 11.43 33.47 4.83
C SER A 217 10.71 32.14 5.03
N PHE A 218 11.04 31.39 6.08
CA PHE A 218 10.39 30.11 6.35
C PHE A 218 8.86 30.22 6.54
N ASP A 219 8.33 31.41 6.85
CA ASP A 219 6.89 31.67 6.90
C ASP A 219 6.18 31.64 5.55
N ALA A 220 6.91 31.77 4.45
CA ALA A 220 6.37 31.54 3.12
C ALA A 220 6.13 30.05 2.84
N PHE A 221 6.76 29.14 3.60
CA PHE A 221 6.50 27.70 3.51
C PHE A 221 5.18 27.37 4.22
N THR A 222 4.16 27.08 3.41
CA THR A 222 2.82 26.74 3.91
C THR A 222 2.65 25.24 4.10
N PRO A 223 1.78 24.77 5.01
CA PRO A 223 1.47 23.34 5.14
C PRO A 223 1.13 22.69 3.79
N TYR A 224 1.75 21.55 3.50
CA TYR A 224 1.55 20.85 2.23
C TYR A 224 0.13 20.29 2.11
N ILE A 225 -0.37 19.72 3.21
CA ILE A 225 -1.74 19.21 3.33
C ILE A 225 -2.58 20.24 4.09
N ALA A 226 -3.69 20.67 3.50
CA ALA A 226 -4.55 21.71 4.05
C ALA A 226 -6.03 21.48 3.68
N PHE A 227 -6.58 20.33 4.05
CA PHE A 227 -7.99 20.00 3.82
C PHE A 227 -8.93 20.98 4.56
N PRO A 228 -10.07 21.36 3.95
CA PRO A 228 -11.03 22.24 4.59
C PRO A 228 -11.66 21.59 5.84
N LYS A 229 -12.20 22.43 6.74
CA LYS A 229 -12.91 21.94 7.93
C LYS A 229 -14.07 21.03 7.50
N GLY A 230 -14.19 19.87 8.16
CA GLY A 230 -15.22 18.87 7.89
C GLY A 230 -14.88 17.88 6.77
N ALA A 231 -13.78 18.06 6.04
CA ALA A 231 -13.30 17.05 5.10
C ALA A 231 -12.67 15.85 5.83
N PRO A 232 -12.82 14.62 5.30
CA PRO A 232 -12.16 13.45 5.85
C PRO A 232 -10.64 13.57 5.64
N VAL A 233 -9.89 13.67 6.74
CA VAL A 233 -8.42 13.81 6.70
C VAL A 233 -7.69 12.48 6.60
N ASN A 234 -8.36 11.36 6.95
CA ASN A 234 -7.83 9.99 6.84
C ASN A 234 -6.40 9.87 7.41
N GLN A 235 -5.44 9.35 6.63
CA GLN A 235 -4.05 9.18 7.05
C GLN A 235 -3.32 10.51 7.34
N TRP A 236 -3.88 11.66 6.93
CA TRP A 236 -3.25 12.97 7.04
C TRP A 236 -3.46 13.68 8.37
N GLY A 237 -4.03 13.02 9.38
CA GLY A 237 -4.37 13.64 10.66
C GLY A 237 -3.25 14.51 11.28
N GLU A 238 -2.02 14.00 11.35
CA GLU A 238 -0.88 14.74 11.91
C GLU A 238 -0.29 15.82 10.99
N LEU A 239 -0.49 15.71 9.68
CA LEU A 239 0.14 16.57 8.67
C LEU A 239 -0.82 17.64 8.13
N ASN A 240 -2.13 17.51 8.35
CA ASN A 240 -3.13 18.47 7.89
C ASN A 240 -3.01 19.81 8.64
N HIS A 241 -2.76 20.89 7.92
CA HIS A 241 -2.42 22.23 8.43
C HIS A 241 -1.18 22.26 9.34
N SER A 242 -0.30 21.28 9.22
CA SER A 242 0.90 21.13 10.05
C SER A 242 2.13 21.78 9.42
N ARG A 243 2.99 22.39 10.24
CA ARG A 243 4.33 22.86 9.80
C ARG A 243 5.37 21.73 9.75
N LYS A 244 5.00 20.48 10.07
CA LYS A 244 5.88 19.30 9.94
C LYS A 244 6.23 18.99 8.47
N TRP A 245 5.32 19.28 7.55
CA TRP A 245 5.53 19.11 6.11
C TRP A 245 5.00 20.33 5.37
N THR A 246 5.89 21.10 4.76
CA THR A 246 5.57 22.40 4.16
C THR A 246 6.10 22.52 2.74
N SER A 247 5.41 23.31 1.94
CA SER A 247 5.73 23.61 0.54
C SER A 247 5.94 25.10 0.29
N LEU A 248 6.92 25.39 -0.55
CA LEU A 248 7.12 26.69 -1.19
C LEU A 248 7.00 26.55 -2.70
N PHE A 249 5.89 27.02 -3.27
CA PHE A 249 5.57 26.78 -4.68
C PHE A 249 6.26 27.79 -5.61
N LEU A 250 6.88 27.27 -6.67
CA LEU A 250 7.31 28.02 -7.85
C LEU A 250 6.25 27.90 -8.96
N TRP A 251 5.64 26.72 -9.11
CA TRP A 251 4.43 26.49 -9.90
C TRP A 251 3.41 25.73 -9.06
N LYS A 252 2.14 26.14 -9.15
CA LYS A 252 1.03 25.50 -8.44
C LYS A 252 -0.14 25.33 -9.39
N ASN A 253 -0.59 24.09 -9.58
CA ASN A 253 -1.70 23.76 -10.49
C ASN A 253 -1.51 24.34 -11.91
N GLY A 254 -0.30 24.29 -12.45
CA GLY A 254 0.03 24.86 -13.77
C GLY A 254 0.26 26.37 -13.80
N GLU A 255 0.08 27.09 -12.69
CA GLU A 255 0.28 28.53 -12.62
C GLU A 255 1.63 28.89 -11.97
N LYS A 256 2.41 29.73 -12.66
CA LYS A 256 3.68 30.26 -12.17
C LYS A 256 3.45 31.25 -11.02
N GLN A 257 4.15 31.04 -9.91
CA GLN A 257 4.10 31.90 -8.73
C GLN A 257 5.11 33.03 -8.91
N GLN A 258 4.75 34.05 -9.70
CA GLN A 258 5.68 35.08 -10.20
C GLN A 258 6.57 35.69 -9.11
N ALA A 259 5.98 36.11 -7.98
CA ALA A 259 6.73 36.73 -6.89
C ALA A 259 7.79 35.79 -6.25
N MET A 260 7.58 34.48 -6.27
CA MET A 260 8.59 33.52 -5.81
C MET A 260 9.62 33.22 -6.90
N CYS A 261 9.18 33.08 -8.15
CA CYS A 261 10.09 32.91 -9.28
C CYS A 261 11.07 34.09 -9.44
N ASP A 262 10.63 35.32 -9.13
CA ASP A 262 11.50 36.51 -9.14
C ASP A 262 12.58 36.46 -8.05
N ARG A 263 12.36 35.70 -6.97
CA ARG A 263 13.34 35.45 -5.90
C ARG A 263 14.25 34.26 -6.19
N CYS A 264 13.85 33.39 -7.11
CA CYS A 264 14.61 32.23 -7.57
C CYS A 264 14.82 32.25 -9.09
N PRO A 265 15.40 33.32 -9.67
CA PRO A 265 15.50 33.49 -11.12
C PRO A 265 16.27 32.36 -11.81
N ASP A 266 17.34 31.84 -11.22
CA ASP A 266 18.13 30.76 -11.82
C ASP A 266 17.41 29.42 -11.73
N THR A 267 16.82 29.08 -10.58
CA THR A 267 15.97 27.88 -10.44
C THR A 267 14.79 27.93 -11.43
N THR A 268 14.18 29.11 -11.58
CA THR A 268 13.09 29.34 -12.54
C THR A 268 13.54 29.06 -13.97
N ARG A 269 14.69 29.62 -14.37
CA ARG A 269 15.25 29.42 -15.71
C ARG A 269 15.58 27.95 -15.99
N ILE A 270 16.11 27.23 -14.99
CA ILE A 270 16.39 25.79 -15.10
C ILE A 270 15.09 25.02 -15.29
N LEU A 271 14.08 25.25 -14.44
CA LEU A 271 12.79 24.56 -14.54
C LEU A 271 12.12 24.80 -15.90
N GLU A 272 12.17 26.03 -16.42
CA GLU A 272 11.62 26.39 -17.73
C GLU A 272 12.34 25.73 -18.91
N SER A 273 13.58 25.24 -18.75
CA SER A 273 14.27 24.46 -19.78
C SER A 273 13.96 22.96 -19.73
N LEU A 274 13.32 22.47 -18.67
CA LEU A 274 12.99 21.05 -18.51
C LEU A 274 11.66 20.68 -19.18
N PRO A 275 11.44 19.39 -19.53
CA PRO A 275 10.20 18.92 -20.14
C PRO A 275 9.07 18.76 -19.09
N MET A 276 8.74 19.85 -18.39
CA MET A 276 7.69 19.87 -17.38
C MET A 276 6.31 19.55 -17.98
N ALA A 277 5.45 18.91 -17.19
CA ALA A 277 4.13 18.48 -17.62
C ALA A 277 3.10 19.63 -17.69
N HIS A 278 3.25 20.54 -18.67
CA HIS A 278 2.37 21.71 -18.81
C HIS A 278 0.94 21.37 -19.21
N GLN A 279 0.03 21.62 -18.28
CA GLN A 279 -1.42 21.46 -18.34
C GLN A 279 -2.07 22.54 -17.47
N ASP A 280 -2.52 23.65 -18.07
CA ASP A 280 -3.17 24.77 -17.37
C ASP A 280 -4.12 24.28 -16.28
N GLY A 281 -4.14 24.89 -15.09
CA GLY A 281 -5.06 24.55 -14.01
C GLY A 281 -4.91 23.13 -13.43
N PHE A 282 -3.81 22.42 -13.72
CA PHE A 282 -3.53 21.09 -13.18
C PHE A 282 -2.03 20.83 -12.91
N SER A 283 -1.18 21.06 -13.90
CA SER A 283 0.25 20.68 -13.88
C SER A 283 1.06 21.68 -14.76
N PRO A 284 2.35 21.93 -14.53
CA PRO A 284 3.16 21.38 -13.46
C PRO A 284 2.82 21.99 -12.11
N THR A 285 3.06 21.21 -11.08
CA THR A 285 3.51 21.69 -9.78
C THR A 285 5.04 21.66 -9.75
N ALA A 286 5.66 22.70 -9.21
CA ALA A 286 7.09 22.72 -8.90
C ALA A 286 7.28 23.43 -7.55
N VAL A 287 7.98 22.79 -6.63
CA VAL A 287 7.91 23.15 -5.21
C VAL A 287 9.18 22.75 -4.46
N PHE A 288 9.65 23.64 -3.56
CA PHE A 288 10.56 23.22 -2.49
C PHE A 288 9.75 22.60 -1.36
N SER A 289 9.99 21.32 -1.10
CA SER A 289 9.28 20.52 -0.10
C SER A 289 10.19 20.31 1.11
N ALA A 290 9.81 20.92 2.23
CA ALA A 290 10.53 20.84 3.50
C ALA A 290 9.81 19.87 4.45
N LEU A 291 10.56 18.89 4.97
CA LEU A 291 10.10 17.88 5.90
C LEU A 291 10.89 17.99 7.21
N GLN A 292 10.19 18.32 8.29
CA GLN A 292 10.79 18.52 9.61
C GLN A 292 11.43 17.23 10.16
N PRO A 293 12.32 17.35 11.17
CA PRO A 293 12.94 16.20 11.82
C PRO A 293 11.94 15.14 12.25
N ARG A 294 12.36 13.88 12.25
CA ARG A 294 11.60 12.73 12.78
C ARG A 294 10.16 12.66 12.26
N THR A 295 9.95 13.00 10.99
CA THR A 295 8.62 13.06 10.37
C THR A 295 8.46 11.99 9.30
N HIS A 296 7.33 11.28 9.33
CA HIS A 296 6.90 10.28 8.35
C HIS A 296 5.70 10.81 7.57
N ILE A 297 5.81 10.81 6.24
CA ILE A 297 4.69 11.00 5.32
C ILE A 297 4.07 9.62 5.07
N PRO A 298 2.82 9.38 5.48
CA PRO A 298 2.20 8.07 5.40
C PRO A 298 2.00 7.61 3.94
N PRO A 299 1.74 6.31 3.70
CA PRO A 299 1.43 5.79 2.38
C PRO A 299 0.29 6.55 1.68
N HIS A 300 0.53 6.97 0.45
CA HIS A 300 -0.42 7.69 -0.38
C HIS A 300 -0.12 7.54 -1.87
N THR A 301 -1.02 8.04 -2.71
CA THR A 301 -0.92 7.98 -4.18
C THR A 301 -1.22 9.33 -4.81
N GLY A 302 -0.66 9.52 -6.00
CA GLY A 302 -0.75 10.69 -6.85
C GLY A 302 -2.05 10.79 -7.63
N SER A 303 -2.21 11.92 -8.33
CA SER A 303 -3.45 12.23 -9.05
C SER A 303 -3.54 11.55 -10.43
N SER A 304 -2.43 11.41 -11.16
CA SER A 304 -2.49 10.96 -12.56
C SER A 304 -1.18 10.36 -13.05
N ASN A 305 -1.28 9.22 -13.74
CA ASN A 305 -0.12 8.48 -14.26
C ASN A 305 0.43 9.08 -15.58
N VAL A 306 -0.18 10.14 -16.09
CA VAL A 306 0.29 10.87 -17.28
C VAL A 306 1.48 11.79 -16.99
N ARG A 307 1.68 12.12 -15.70
CA ARG A 307 2.87 12.83 -15.21
C ARG A 307 3.61 11.92 -14.23
N LEU A 308 4.91 12.16 -14.11
CA LEU A 308 5.79 11.56 -13.12
C LEU A 308 6.35 12.69 -12.25
N LEU A 309 6.80 12.36 -11.05
CA LEU A 309 7.46 13.32 -10.17
C LEU A 309 8.97 13.14 -10.26
N ALA A 310 9.67 14.24 -10.48
CA ALA A 310 11.10 14.34 -10.35
C ALA A 310 11.43 14.93 -8.97
N HIS A 311 12.32 14.27 -8.24
CA HIS A 311 12.82 14.76 -6.94
C HIS A 311 14.32 15.00 -7.01
N LEU A 312 14.77 16.20 -6.62
CA LEU A 312 16.18 16.55 -6.43
C LEU A 312 16.43 16.93 -4.97
N PRO A 313 17.27 16.22 -4.22
CA PRO A 313 17.61 16.61 -2.86
C PRO A 313 18.51 17.83 -2.77
N LEU A 314 18.12 18.79 -1.92
CA LEU A 314 18.82 20.07 -1.74
C LEU A 314 19.33 20.28 -0.31
N ARG A 315 18.71 19.65 0.69
CA ARG A 315 19.20 19.61 2.08
C ARG A 315 18.86 18.26 2.69
N LEU A 316 19.89 17.52 3.10
CA LEU A 316 19.82 16.14 3.61
C LEU A 316 20.75 16.05 4.83
N PRO A 317 20.28 16.41 6.04
CA PRO A 317 21.14 16.46 7.22
C PRO A 317 21.47 15.09 7.83
N GLY A 318 20.92 14.00 7.28
CA GLY A 318 21.14 12.65 7.78
C GLY A 318 20.31 11.62 7.02
N SER A 319 20.00 10.51 7.71
CA SER A 319 19.23 9.41 7.13
C SER A 319 17.82 9.87 6.75
N ALA A 320 17.43 9.54 5.53
CA ALA A 320 16.09 9.75 5.00
C ALA A 320 15.80 8.64 3.99
N ARG A 321 14.55 8.18 3.95
CA ARG A 321 14.12 7.06 3.11
C ARG A 321 12.92 7.45 2.25
N PHE A 322 12.76 6.80 1.12
CA PHE A 322 11.60 6.95 0.25
C PHE A 322 11.21 5.58 -0.31
N ARG A 323 9.94 5.21 -0.18
CA ARG A 323 9.40 3.96 -0.73
C ARG A 323 8.44 4.28 -1.85
N VAL A 324 8.54 3.55 -2.96
CA VAL A 324 7.54 3.49 -4.04
C VAL A 324 7.26 2.02 -4.33
N GLY A 325 6.03 1.56 -4.09
CA GLY A 325 5.68 0.14 -4.21
C GLY A 325 6.56 -0.73 -3.30
N ASN A 326 7.23 -1.73 -3.88
CA ASN A 326 8.11 -2.64 -3.16
C ASN A 326 9.57 -2.15 -3.06
N THR A 327 9.89 -0.97 -3.59
CA THR A 327 11.26 -0.45 -3.67
C THR A 327 11.46 0.68 -2.67
N VAL A 328 12.44 0.53 -1.79
CA VAL A 328 12.91 1.59 -0.86
C VAL A 328 14.26 2.10 -1.37
N ARG A 329 14.42 3.42 -1.43
CA ARG A 329 15.69 4.09 -1.75
C ARG A 329 16.04 5.11 -0.69
N ASP A 330 17.33 5.19 -0.37
CA ASP A 330 17.89 6.28 0.41
C ASP A 330 18.11 7.51 -0.49
N TRP A 331 17.93 8.69 0.10
CA TRP A 331 18.23 9.93 -0.59
C TRP A 331 19.73 10.15 -0.72
N LYS A 332 20.17 10.68 -1.86
CA LYS A 332 21.56 11.07 -2.11
C LYS A 332 21.59 12.55 -2.51
N MET A 333 22.44 13.33 -1.84
CA MET A 333 22.52 14.78 -2.06
C MET A 333 22.82 15.07 -3.53
N GLY A 334 22.06 15.99 -4.14
CA GLY A 334 22.26 16.39 -5.54
C GLY A 334 21.99 15.29 -6.57
N GLN A 335 21.49 14.11 -6.18
CA GLN A 335 21.14 13.03 -7.10
C GLN A 335 19.62 12.93 -7.23
N ALA A 336 19.12 13.34 -8.40
CA ALA A 336 17.72 13.31 -8.73
C ALA A 336 17.25 11.92 -9.18
N TRP A 337 15.95 11.70 -9.10
CA TRP A 337 15.25 10.55 -9.70
C TRP A 337 13.88 10.95 -10.21
N VAL A 338 13.30 10.09 -11.05
CA VAL A 338 11.91 10.20 -11.53
C VAL A 338 11.15 8.94 -11.14
N PHE A 339 9.95 9.09 -10.60
CA PHE A 339 9.11 8.00 -10.11
C PHE A 339 7.63 8.24 -10.44
N ASP A 340 6.86 7.16 -10.47
CA ASP A 340 5.40 7.22 -10.63
C ASP A 340 4.74 7.38 -9.26
N ASP A 341 4.22 8.58 -8.98
CA ASP A 341 3.56 8.88 -7.71
C ASP A 341 2.18 8.23 -7.59
N THR A 342 1.60 7.69 -8.67
CA THR A 342 0.32 6.95 -8.60
C THR A 342 0.49 5.56 -8.01
N ILE A 343 1.72 5.06 -7.93
CA ILE A 343 2.07 3.90 -7.13
C ILE A 343 2.16 4.35 -5.67
N GLU A 344 1.62 3.55 -4.74
CA GLU A 344 1.68 3.86 -3.32
C GLU A 344 3.11 4.15 -2.87
N HIS A 345 3.31 5.31 -2.26
CA HIS A 345 4.60 5.78 -1.81
C HIS A 345 4.53 6.50 -0.46
N GLU A 346 5.67 6.57 0.22
CA GLU A 346 5.84 7.21 1.53
C GLU A 346 7.28 7.68 1.72
N ALA A 347 7.49 8.61 2.67
CA ALA A 347 8.77 9.25 2.89
C ALA A 347 9.07 9.45 4.37
N TRP A 348 10.35 9.34 4.74
CA TRP A 348 10.83 9.59 6.10
C TRP A 348 11.94 10.63 6.09
N ASN A 349 11.89 11.56 7.05
CA ASN A 349 13.06 12.26 7.53
C ASN A 349 13.44 11.68 8.90
N ASP A 350 14.41 10.78 8.92
CA ASP A 350 14.88 10.12 10.15
C ASP A 350 15.95 10.96 10.86
N ALA A 351 16.39 12.09 10.28
CA ALA A 351 17.37 13.00 10.87
C ALA A 351 16.77 13.93 11.94
N ASP A 352 17.67 14.61 12.67
CA ASP A 352 17.35 15.61 13.70
C ASP A 352 17.29 17.05 13.18
N ASP A 353 17.43 17.24 11.86
CA ASP A 353 17.30 18.55 11.20
C ASP A 353 16.40 18.44 9.94
N VAL A 354 15.97 19.59 9.41
CA VAL A 354 15.04 19.69 8.28
C VAL A 354 15.66 19.14 6.99
N ARG A 355 14.86 18.37 6.25
CA ARG A 355 15.19 17.87 4.92
C ARG A 355 14.43 18.68 3.88
N VAL A 356 15.11 19.18 2.85
CA VAL A 356 14.48 19.93 1.74
C VAL A 356 14.84 19.30 0.41
N ILE A 357 13.83 19.11 -0.44
CA ILE A 357 13.97 18.62 -1.82
C ILE A 357 13.21 19.54 -2.77
N LEU A 358 13.65 19.62 -4.02
CA LEU A 358 12.85 20.15 -5.13
C LEU A 358 12.01 19.01 -5.71
N ILE A 359 10.71 19.26 -5.87
CA ILE A 359 9.75 18.36 -6.50
C ILE A 359 9.17 19.08 -7.71
N PHE A 360 9.07 18.40 -8.86
CA PHE A 360 8.36 18.94 -10.01
C PHE A 360 7.82 17.86 -10.93
N ASP A 361 6.81 18.25 -11.71
CA ASP A 361 6.09 17.34 -12.61
C ASP A 361 6.72 17.30 -14.00
N VAL A 362 6.96 16.09 -14.50
CA VAL A 362 7.39 15.84 -15.88
C VAL A 362 6.42 14.91 -16.60
N TRP A 363 6.34 15.00 -17.92
CA TRP A 363 5.49 14.08 -18.68
C TRP A 363 5.98 12.63 -18.54
N ASN A 364 5.04 11.68 -18.49
CA ASN A 364 5.40 10.27 -18.62
C ASN A 364 6.09 10.04 -19.98
N PRO A 365 7.32 9.48 -20.02
CA PRO A 365 8.11 9.38 -21.25
C PRO A 365 7.51 8.44 -22.29
N TYR A 366 6.53 7.62 -21.91
CA TYR A 366 5.81 6.72 -22.82
C TYR A 366 4.60 7.39 -23.50
N LEU A 367 4.35 8.68 -23.25
CA LEU A 367 3.33 9.44 -23.96
C LEU A 367 3.93 10.11 -25.21
N THR A 368 3.24 9.95 -26.33
CA THR A 368 3.51 10.71 -27.55
C THR A 368 3.06 12.16 -27.40
N GLU A 369 3.61 13.07 -28.21
CA GLU A 369 3.17 14.48 -28.24
C GLU A 369 1.67 14.64 -28.51
N GLN A 370 1.11 13.79 -29.39
CA GLN A 370 -0.32 13.81 -29.70
C GLN A 370 -1.17 13.42 -28.48
N GLU A 371 -0.73 12.43 -27.71
CA GLU A 371 -1.42 12.03 -26.47
C GLU A 371 -1.36 13.15 -25.44
N LYS A 372 -0.20 13.80 -25.26
CA LYS A 372 -0.06 14.96 -24.37
C LYS A 372 -1.06 16.06 -24.73
N LEU A 373 -1.19 16.40 -26.02
CA LEU A 373 -2.17 17.40 -26.49
C LEU A 373 -3.62 16.99 -26.18
N LEU A 374 -4.00 15.74 -26.45
CA LEU A 374 -5.34 15.22 -26.19
C LEU A 374 -5.65 15.21 -24.69
N ILE A 375 -4.70 14.77 -23.86
CA ILE A 375 -4.84 14.76 -22.40
C ILE A 375 -5.01 16.18 -21.87
N THR A 376 -4.18 17.12 -22.30
CA THR A 376 -4.29 18.54 -21.91
C THR A 376 -5.66 19.12 -22.28
N ALA A 377 -6.14 18.88 -23.51
CA ALA A 377 -7.45 19.34 -23.96
C ALA A 377 -8.59 18.70 -23.16
N MET A 378 -8.50 17.39 -22.88
CA MET A 378 -9.47 16.64 -22.08
C MET A 378 -9.54 17.18 -20.64
N MET A 379 -8.39 17.40 -19.99
CA MET A 379 -8.33 17.95 -18.63
C MET A 379 -8.91 19.37 -18.56
N LYS A 380 -8.66 20.19 -19.59
CA LYS A 380 -9.30 21.51 -19.72
C LYS A 380 -10.81 21.40 -19.88
N ALA A 381 -11.30 20.48 -20.72
CA ALA A 381 -12.73 20.26 -20.92
C ALA A 381 -13.41 19.75 -19.63
N GLN A 382 -12.77 18.85 -18.89
CA GLN A 382 -13.28 18.36 -17.61
C GLN A 382 -13.45 19.49 -16.60
N ARG A 383 -12.47 20.39 -16.47
CA ARG A 383 -12.59 21.54 -15.56
C ARG A 383 -13.68 22.51 -15.99
N ALA A 384 -13.79 22.80 -17.29
CA ALA A 384 -14.85 23.65 -17.81
C ALA A 384 -16.23 23.06 -17.44
N PHE A 385 -16.43 21.76 -17.65
CA PHE A 385 -17.65 21.05 -17.27
C PHE A 385 -17.95 21.14 -15.76
N MET A 386 -16.93 21.08 -14.90
CA MET A 386 -17.10 21.18 -13.44
C MET A 386 -17.45 22.60 -12.96
N LEU A 387 -17.09 23.64 -13.72
CA LEU A 387 -17.34 25.04 -13.36
C LEU A 387 -18.70 25.57 -13.84
N GLY A 388 -19.34 24.87 -14.78
CA GLY A 388 -20.60 25.29 -15.42
C GLY A 388 -20.35 26.01 -16.73
#